data_AF-A0A851IPQ0-F1
#
_entry.id   AF-A0A851IPQ0-F1
#
_cell.length_a   1.000
_cell.length_b   1.000
_cell.length_c   1.000
_cell.angle_alpha   90.00
_cell.angle_beta   90.00
_cell.angle_gamma   90.00
#
_symmetry.space_group_name_H-M   'P 1'
#
loop_
_entity.id
_entity.type
_entity.pdbx_description
1 polymer ?
#
loop_
_entity_poly.entity_id
_entity_poly.type
_entity_poly.pdbx_seq_one_letter_code
_entity_poly.pdbx_strand_id
1 'polypeptide(L)'
;MNGDWRNELQKLEEKIKNSGENKITNLGYAFQTQDYYMQTEKVEEDVKRIVDFTLDDKTKEMIKNRQKELQKLVKGETSKLDIGCFQACVSYPGLLVGMSNPVMSSLKQGSDEEGQDSAFKTGFSFDYVTGLPYIPGSSIKGMLRASIEKYKTDVCQWLEDNIGIWADERLFKEIIYEMFGDENNEVNDDKMQNNTNVLERDVFLDAIIIDGSNDKILKSDYITPHSSMFKNPIPIRILAIKPEVKLEFHFLLREKIIAKMNREQRFKLYKGLILDLGIGAKTNTGYGSLKEV
;
A
#
# COMPACT_ATOMS: atom_id res chain seq x y z
N MET A 1 -30.87 -29.56 15.92
CA MET A 1 -31.15 -28.48 14.95
C MET A 1 -29.87 -28.12 14.18
N ASN A 2 -29.29 -29.06 13.41
CA ASN A 2 -28.01 -28.85 12.69
C ASN A 2 -28.08 -29.20 11.19
N GLY A 3 -29.28 -29.27 10.61
CA GLY A 3 -29.50 -29.72 9.22
C GLY A 3 -29.76 -28.61 8.20
N ASP A 4 -29.94 -27.36 8.63
CA ASP A 4 -30.44 -26.27 7.76
C ASP A 4 -29.32 -25.46 7.10
N TRP A 5 -28.22 -25.22 7.81
CA TRP A 5 -27.10 -24.39 7.33
C TRP A 5 -26.38 -24.99 6.11
N ARG A 6 -26.28 -26.32 6.00
CA ARG A 6 -25.69 -26.99 4.83
C ARG A 6 -26.55 -26.85 3.59
N ASN A 7 -27.88 -26.90 3.75
CA ASN A 7 -28.81 -26.71 2.65
C ASN A 7 -28.90 -25.24 2.24
N GLU A 8 -28.77 -24.30 3.17
CA GLU A 8 -28.64 -22.88 2.85
C GLU A 8 -27.34 -22.57 2.12
N LEU A 9 -26.21 -23.14 2.55
CA LEU A 9 -24.92 -23.02 1.84
C LEU A 9 -24.99 -23.62 0.44
N GLN A 10 -25.55 -24.82 0.27
CA GLN A 10 -25.74 -25.41 -1.05
C GLN A 10 -26.65 -24.59 -1.96
N LYS A 11 -27.74 -24.02 -1.41
CA LYS A 11 -28.62 -23.12 -2.17
C LYS A 11 -27.93 -21.81 -2.54
N LEU A 12 -27.04 -21.29 -1.69
CA LEU A 12 -26.19 -20.14 -1.98
C LEU A 12 -25.16 -20.47 -3.07
N GLU A 13 -24.49 -21.62 -2.98
CA GLU A 13 -23.54 -22.12 -3.97
C GLU A 13 -24.19 -22.36 -5.34
N GLU A 14 -25.40 -22.93 -5.37
CA GLU A 14 -26.19 -23.10 -6.61
C GLU A 14 -26.68 -21.77 -7.17
N LYS A 15 -27.02 -20.79 -6.31
CA LYS A 15 -27.33 -19.43 -6.75
C LYS A 15 -26.13 -18.71 -7.36
N ILE A 16 -24.94 -18.89 -6.77
CA ILE A 16 -23.67 -18.35 -7.26
C ILE A 16 -23.30 -18.99 -8.60
N LYS A 17 -23.52 -20.30 -8.78
CA LYS A 17 -23.31 -20.99 -10.06
C LYS A 17 -24.30 -20.56 -11.16
N ASN A 18 -25.53 -20.22 -10.80
CA ASN A 18 -26.60 -19.92 -11.77
C ASN A 18 -26.78 -18.43 -12.09
N SER A 19 -26.09 -17.51 -11.39
CA SER A 19 -26.06 -16.10 -11.78
C SER A 19 -24.97 -15.86 -12.82
N GLY A 20 -25.36 -15.48 -14.03
CA GLY A 20 -24.47 -15.14 -15.13
C GLY A 20 -23.32 -14.20 -14.72
N GLU A 21 -22.14 -14.49 -15.27
CA GLU A 21 -20.85 -13.83 -15.05
C GLU A 21 -20.38 -13.75 -13.59
N ASN A 22 -19.38 -14.58 -13.30
CA ASN A 22 -18.70 -14.76 -12.03
C ASN A 22 -17.88 -13.49 -11.64
N LYS A 23 -18.59 -12.38 -11.39
CA LYS A 23 -18.01 -11.06 -11.13
C LYS A 23 -17.35 -11.03 -9.76
N ILE A 24 -16.10 -10.58 -9.70
CA ILE A 24 -15.38 -10.38 -8.43
C ILE A 24 -16.07 -9.26 -7.64
N THR A 25 -16.62 -9.60 -6.47
CA THR A 25 -17.20 -8.63 -5.54
C THR A 25 -16.16 -8.06 -4.58
N ASN A 26 -15.20 -8.87 -4.14
CA ASN A 26 -14.07 -8.47 -3.30
C ASN A 26 -12.78 -9.10 -3.88
N LEU A 27 -11.90 -8.25 -4.41
CA LEU A 27 -10.70 -8.68 -5.12
C LEU A 27 -9.65 -9.28 -4.17
N GLY A 28 -9.49 -8.73 -2.98
CA GLY A 28 -8.63 -9.29 -1.93
C GLY A 28 -9.05 -10.70 -1.55
N TYR A 29 -10.33 -10.92 -1.28
CA TYR A 29 -10.90 -12.24 -1.05
C TYR A 29 -10.65 -13.17 -2.24
N ALA A 30 -10.97 -12.73 -3.48
CA ALA A 30 -10.73 -13.54 -4.68
C ALA A 30 -9.25 -13.91 -4.90
N PHE A 31 -8.32 -13.05 -4.48
CA PHE A 31 -6.88 -13.33 -4.55
C PHE A 31 -6.41 -14.26 -3.42
N GLN A 32 -7.00 -14.15 -2.23
CA GLN A 32 -6.55 -14.76 -0.98
C GLN A 32 -7.41 -15.93 -0.49
N THR A 33 -8.46 -16.40 -1.18
CA THR A 33 -9.29 -17.54 -0.71
C THR A 33 -9.35 -18.70 -1.68
N GLN A 34 -9.25 -19.93 -1.16
CA GLN A 34 -9.23 -21.18 -1.95
C GLN A 34 -10.59 -21.42 -2.59
N ASP A 35 -11.66 -21.09 -1.87
CA ASP A 35 -13.05 -21.22 -2.28
C ASP A 35 -13.31 -20.54 -3.63
N TYR A 36 -12.55 -19.47 -3.94
CA TYR A 36 -12.62 -18.83 -5.24
C TYR A 36 -11.85 -19.61 -6.33
N TYR A 37 -10.64 -20.07 -6.04
CA TYR A 37 -9.84 -20.84 -7.00
C TYR A 37 -10.44 -22.21 -7.35
N MET A 38 -11.32 -22.77 -6.52
CA MET A 38 -12.05 -24.01 -6.87
C MET A 38 -13.20 -23.80 -7.89
N GLN A 39 -13.46 -22.56 -8.31
CA GLN A 39 -14.54 -22.24 -9.25
C GLN A 39 -14.16 -22.45 -10.73
N THR A 40 -12.85 -22.44 -11.06
CA THR A 40 -12.35 -22.64 -12.43
C THR A 40 -11.36 -23.79 -12.47
N GLU A 41 -11.30 -24.47 -13.62
CA GLU A 41 -10.43 -25.63 -13.81
C GLU A 41 -8.96 -25.24 -14.07
N LYS A 42 -8.67 -23.99 -14.49
CA LYS A 42 -7.33 -23.56 -14.93
C LYS A 42 -6.80 -22.31 -14.22
N VAL A 43 -5.53 -22.35 -13.80
CA VAL A 43 -4.85 -21.27 -13.07
C VAL A 43 -4.73 -19.99 -13.92
N GLU A 44 -4.52 -20.13 -15.23
CA GLU A 44 -4.39 -19.02 -16.16
C GLU A 44 -5.68 -18.19 -16.24
N GLU A 45 -6.84 -18.84 -16.16
CA GLU A 45 -8.14 -18.18 -16.19
C GLU A 45 -8.37 -17.35 -14.91
N ASP A 46 -7.97 -17.90 -13.75
CA ASP A 46 -8.01 -17.18 -12.47
C ASP A 46 -7.10 -15.95 -12.49
N VAL A 47 -5.86 -16.12 -12.99
CA VAL A 47 -4.90 -15.01 -13.13
C VAL A 47 -5.45 -13.92 -14.05
N LYS A 48 -6.02 -14.31 -15.20
CA LYS A 48 -6.62 -13.36 -16.14
C LYS A 48 -7.78 -12.61 -15.50
N ARG A 49 -8.68 -13.30 -14.79
CA ARG A 49 -9.82 -12.70 -14.10
C ARG A 49 -9.41 -11.69 -13.02
N ILE A 50 -8.34 -11.98 -12.27
CA ILE A 50 -7.77 -11.06 -11.28
C ILE A 50 -7.18 -9.82 -11.97
N VAL A 51 -6.41 -9.99 -13.03
CA VAL A 51 -5.77 -8.89 -13.77
C VAL A 51 -6.78 -8.02 -14.50
N ASP A 52 -7.84 -8.63 -15.04
CA ASP A 52 -8.93 -7.94 -15.74
C ASP A 52 -9.97 -7.32 -14.81
N PHE A 53 -9.77 -7.36 -13.49
CA PHE A 53 -10.64 -6.68 -12.53
C PHE A 53 -10.77 -5.18 -12.87
N THR A 54 -12.02 -4.72 -12.94
CA THR A 54 -12.38 -3.32 -13.20
C THR A 54 -13.17 -2.75 -12.02
N LEU A 55 -12.92 -1.49 -11.71
CA LEU A 55 -13.72 -0.72 -10.76
C LEU A 55 -15.13 -0.51 -11.31
N ASP A 56 -16.12 -1.17 -10.71
CA ASP A 56 -17.52 -0.96 -11.05
C ASP A 56 -18.11 0.29 -10.37
N ASP A 57 -19.32 0.68 -10.75
CA ASP A 57 -19.96 1.89 -10.22
C ASP A 57 -20.14 1.84 -8.69
N LYS A 58 -20.41 0.66 -8.13
CA LYS A 58 -20.57 0.47 -6.69
C LYS A 58 -19.23 0.63 -5.96
N THR A 59 -18.16 0.06 -6.51
CA THR A 59 -16.79 0.24 -5.99
C THR A 59 -16.37 1.70 -6.07
N LYS A 60 -16.65 2.38 -7.19
CA LYS A 60 -16.38 3.82 -7.36
C LYS A 60 -17.15 4.68 -6.35
N GLU A 61 -18.41 4.35 -6.07
CA GLU A 61 -19.20 5.02 -5.04
C GLU A 61 -18.61 4.81 -3.64
N MET A 62 -18.22 3.56 -3.32
CA MET A 62 -17.55 3.22 -2.05
C MET A 62 -16.24 3.99 -1.89
N ILE A 63 -15.40 4.06 -2.93
CA ILE A 63 -14.17 4.88 -2.96
C ILE A 63 -14.51 6.33 -2.66
N LYS A 64 -15.46 6.94 -3.38
CA LYS A 64 -15.87 8.34 -3.18
C LYS A 64 -16.34 8.60 -1.75
N ASN A 65 -17.09 7.68 -1.16
CA ASN A 65 -17.55 7.80 0.22
C ASN A 65 -16.38 7.73 1.21
N ARG A 66 -15.44 6.79 0.99
CA ARG A 66 -14.23 6.67 1.80
C ARG A 66 -13.34 7.91 1.71
N GLN A 67 -13.16 8.48 0.52
CA GLN A 67 -12.43 9.74 0.36
C GLN A 67 -13.08 10.88 1.15
N LYS A 68 -14.41 11.02 1.10
CA LYS A 68 -15.13 12.03 1.88
C LYS A 68 -14.93 11.85 3.39
N GLU A 69 -14.93 10.62 3.88
CA GLU A 69 -14.65 10.32 5.29
C GLU A 69 -13.23 10.73 5.69
N LEU A 70 -12.24 10.33 4.89
CA LEU A 70 -10.84 10.66 5.13
C LEU A 70 -10.59 12.17 5.07
N GLN A 71 -11.18 12.87 4.11
CA GLN A 71 -11.12 14.33 4.02
C GLN A 71 -11.74 15.02 5.25
N LYS A 72 -12.87 14.51 5.77
CA LYS A 72 -13.46 15.03 7.01
C LYS A 72 -12.53 14.82 8.21
N LEU A 73 -11.87 13.65 8.28
CA LEU A 73 -10.90 13.34 9.33
C LEU A 73 -9.68 14.25 9.26
N VAL A 74 -9.15 14.52 8.07
CA VAL A 74 -7.99 15.39 7.85
C VAL A 74 -8.32 16.86 8.17
N LYS A 75 -9.52 17.34 7.84
CA LYS A 75 -9.90 18.75 8.01
C LYS A 75 -10.04 19.20 9.47
N GLY A 76 -10.44 18.30 10.38
CA GLY A 76 -10.87 18.70 11.73
C GLY A 76 -12.03 19.72 11.71
N GLU A 77 -12.65 19.99 12.86
CA GLU A 77 -13.77 20.96 12.90
C GLU A 77 -13.30 22.42 12.75
N THR A 78 -12.00 22.69 12.77
CA THR A 78 -11.44 24.06 12.73
C THR A 78 -10.07 24.12 12.02
N SER A 79 -10.05 24.22 10.68
CA SER A 79 -9.17 25.17 9.97
C SER A 79 -9.31 25.11 8.43
N LYS A 80 -9.12 26.26 7.81
CA LYS A 80 -9.44 26.65 6.43
C LYS A 80 -8.51 26.09 5.32
N LEU A 81 -7.66 25.11 5.58
CA LEU A 81 -6.72 24.61 4.58
C LEU A 81 -6.78 23.07 4.44
N ASP A 82 -6.86 22.60 3.19
CA ASP A 82 -6.72 21.19 2.76
C ASP A 82 -5.26 20.70 2.89
N ILE A 83 -4.64 20.87 4.07
CA ILE A 83 -3.27 20.37 4.30
C ILE A 83 -3.37 18.96 4.87
N GLY A 84 -2.66 18.01 4.27
CA GLY A 84 -2.58 16.63 4.78
C GLY A 84 -3.11 15.56 3.83
N CYS A 85 -3.50 15.90 2.60
CA CYS A 85 -3.69 14.89 1.56
C CYS A 85 -3.13 15.35 0.21
N PHE A 86 -2.73 14.38 -0.61
CA PHE A 86 -2.38 14.63 -2.01
C PHE A 86 -2.71 13.40 -2.85
N GLN A 87 -2.91 13.64 -4.15
CA GLN A 87 -3.16 12.58 -5.12
C GLN A 87 -1.92 12.36 -5.97
N ALA A 88 -1.65 11.09 -6.27
CA ALA A 88 -0.54 10.72 -7.12
C ALA A 88 -0.90 9.55 -8.03
N CYS A 89 -0.34 9.57 -9.22
CA CYS A 89 -0.53 8.60 -10.27
C CYS A 89 0.67 7.65 -10.34
N VAL A 90 0.41 6.35 -10.44
CA VAL A 90 1.44 5.33 -10.57
C VAL A 90 2.12 5.46 -11.95
N SER A 91 3.44 5.55 -11.95
CA SER A 91 4.24 5.58 -13.18
C SER A 91 4.67 4.18 -13.61
N TYR A 92 5.11 4.06 -14.87
CA TYR A 92 5.76 2.85 -15.37
C TYR A 92 7.00 2.50 -14.53
N PRO A 93 7.25 1.21 -14.20
CA PRO A 93 6.56 0.00 -14.65
C PRO A 93 5.28 -0.35 -13.89
N GLY A 94 4.99 0.28 -12.76
CA GLY A 94 3.85 -0.04 -11.90
C GLY A 94 4.25 0.03 -10.43
N LEU A 95 3.37 -0.39 -9.53
CA LEU A 95 3.62 -0.37 -8.08
C LEU A 95 3.44 -1.76 -7.47
N LEU A 96 4.43 -2.20 -6.70
CA LEU A 96 4.42 -3.47 -5.98
C LEU A 96 4.21 -3.22 -4.50
N VAL A 97 3.14 -3.80 -3.93
CA VAL A 97 2.81 -3.69 -2.50
C VAL A 97 2.61 -5.08 -1.92
N GLY A 98 3.06 -5.29 -0.67
CA GLY A 98 2.77 -6.54 0.04
C GLY A 98 3.34 -7.81 -0.60
N MET A 99 4.48 -7.74 -1.31
CA MET A 99 5.08 -8.90 -1.99
C MET A 99 5.34 -10.09 -1.06
N SER A 100 5.58 -9.81 0.24
CA SER A 100 5.82 -10.81 1.28
C SER A 100 4.55 -11.35 1.94
N ASN A 101 3.37 -10.83 1.58
CA ASN A 101 2.11 -11.38 2.06
C ASN A 101 1.94 -12.81 1.54
N PRO A 102 1.16 -13.65 2.25
CA PRO A 102 0.91 -15.01 1.80
C PRO A 102 0.28 -15.01 0.41
N VAL A 103 0.80 -15.88 -0.43
CA VAL A 103 0.21 -16.25 -1.72
C VAL A 103 -0.60 -17.50 -1.50
N MET A 104 -1.81 -17.56 -2.04
CA MET A 104 -2.66 -18.73 -1.86
C MET A 104 -2.73 -19.67 -3.05
N SER A 105 -1.92 -19.43 -4.08
CA SER A 105 -1.81 -20.29 -5.27
C SER A 105 -1.20 -21.67 -4.99
N SER A 106 -0.67 -21.93 -3.80
CA SER A 106 0.06 -23.16 -3.48
C SER A 106 -0.83 -24.37 -3.17
N LEU A 107 -2.17 -24.27 -3.24
CA LEU A 107 -3.07 -25.27 -2.67
C LEU A 107 -4.20 -25.78 -3.59
N LYS A 108 -4.16 -25.58 -4.92
CA LYS A 108 -4.86 -26.52 -5.83
C LYS A 108 -4.10 -27.86 -5.81
N GLN A 109 -4.22 -28.60 -4.71
CA GLN A 109 -3.67 -29.95 -4.58
C GLN A 109 -4.42 -30.85 -5.58
N GLY A 110 -3.72 -31.32 -6.60
CA GLY A 110 -4.21 -32.34 -7.53
C GLY A 110 -4.39 -31.92 -8.98
N SER A 111 -4.18 -30.64 -9.34
CA SER A 111 -4.04 -30.26 -10.75
C SER A 111 -2.60 -30.52 -11.21
N ASP A 112 -2.45 -31.13 -12.38
CA ASP A 112 -1.19 -31.47 -13.04
C ASP A 112 -0.12 -30.37 -12.90
N GLU A 113 1.16 -30.79 -12.92
CA GLU A 113 2.33 -29.90 -12.91
C GLU A 113 2.26 -28.76 -13.96
N GLU A 114 1.40 -28.89 -14.97
CA GLU A 114 1.24 -28.01 -16.13
C GLU A 114 0.64 -26.61 -15.86
N GLY A 115 0.21 -26.27 -14.64
CA GLY A 115 -0.40 -24.95 -14.35
C GLY A 115 0.30 -24.12 -13.27
N GLN A 116 1.25 -24.69 -12.54
CA GLN A 116 1.80 -24.03 -11.35
C GLN A 116 2.62 -22.77 -11.70
N ASP A 117 3.36 -22.78 -12.81
CA ASP A 117 4.20 -21.65 -13.23
C ASP A 117 3.40 -20.43 -13.70
N SER A 118 2.14 -20.65 -14.08
CA SER A 118 1.24 -19.58 -14.43
C SER A 118 0.69 -18.81 -13.23
N ALA A 119 0.78 -19.37 -12.01
CA ALA A 119 0.27 -18.70 -10.84
C ALA A 119 1.15 -17.50 -10.40
N PHE A 120 0.54 -16.53 -9.73
CA PHE A 120 1.31 -15.56 -8.96
C PHE A 120 2.16 -16.28 -7.91
N LYS A 121 3.41 -15.81 -7.76
CA LYS A 121 4.40 -16.37 -6.84
C LYS A 121 4.71 -15.43 -5.67
N THR A 122 4.14 -14.22 -5.66
CA THR A 122 4.31 -13.21 -4.61
C THR A 122 2.97 -12.71 -4.10
N GLY A 123 2.94 -12.27 -2.84
CA GLY A 123 1.74 -11.75 -2.22
C GLY A 123 1.35 -10.38 -2.74
N PHE A 124 0.23 -9.89 -2.22
CA PHE A 124 -0.20 -8.52 -2.43
C PHE A 124 -0.95 -8.00 -1.20
N SER A 125 -0.95 -6.67 -1.00
CA SER A 125 -1.72 -6.03 0.07
C SER A 125 -3.10 -5.63 -0.44
N PHE A 126 -4.15 -6.13 0.22
CA PHE A 126 -5.55 -5.78 -0.04
C PHE A 126 -6.22 -5.35 1.25
N ASP A 127 -7.04 -4.30 1.17
CA ASP A 127 -7.89 -3.88 2.27
C ASP A 127 -9.03 -4.90 2.42
N TYR A 128 -9.28 -5.33 3.65
CA TYR A 128 -10.22 -6.42 3.92
C TYR A 128 -11.66 -6.07 3.53
N VAL A 129 -12.05 -4.81 3.76
CA VAL A 129 -13.44 -4.36 3.57
C VAL A 129 -13.73 -4.10 2.10
N THR A 130 -12.90 -3.30 1.44
CA THR A 130 -13.09 -2.91 0.04
C THR A 130 -12.63 -3.99 -0.93
N GLY A 131 -11.70 -4.85 -0.52
CA GLY A 131 -11.02 -5.79 -1.38
C GLY A 131 -10.01 -5.14 -2.33
N LEU A 132 -9.80 -3.81 -2.26
CA LEU A 132 -8.90 -3.10 -3.16
C LEU A 132 -7.47 -3.09 -2.63
N PRO A 133 -6.47 -3.02 -3.51
CA PRO A 133 -5.11 -2.75 -3.09
C PRO A 133 -4.98 -1.42 -2.34
N TYR A 134 -4.10 -1.41 -1.34
CA TYR A 134 -3.74 -0.22 -0.59
C TYR A 134 -2.25 -0.25 -0.20
N ILE A 135 -1.71 0.91 0.15
CA ILE A 135 -0.40 1.00 0.79
C ILE A 135 -0.62 1.26 2.28
N PRO A 136 -0.15 0.37 3.17
CA PRO A 136 -0.30 0.58 4.60
C PRO A 136 0.35 1.88 5.08
N GLY A 137 -0.31 2.60 5.98
CA GLY A 137 0.22 3.80 6.64
C GLY A 137 1.52 3.52 7.39
N SER A 138 1.69 2.31 7.91
CA SER A 138 2.95 1.86 8.51
C SER A 138 4.07 1.71 7.48
N SER A 139 3.78 1.26 6.26
CA SER A 139 4.76 1.21 5.17
C SER A 139 5.14 2.60 4.68
N ILE A 140 4.19 3.54 4.60
CA ILE A 140 4.46 4.95 4.30
C ILE A 140 5.37 5.54 5.39
N LYS A 141 5.02 5.37 6.66
CA LYS A 141 5.80 5.84 7.80
C LYS A 141 7.22 5.26 7.80
N GLY A 142 7.35 3.95 7.59
CA GLY A 142 8.65 3.26 7.56
C GLY A 142 9.53 3.73 6.41
N MET A 143 8.96 3.91 5.21
CA MET A 143 9.69 4.46 4.07
C MET A 143 10.17 5.88 4.34
N LEU A 144 9.31 6.75 4.89
CA LEU A 144 9.67 8.13 5.21
C LEU A 144 10.79 8.20 6.25
N ARG A 145 10.67 7.41 7.33
CA ARG A 145 11.72 7.32 8.37
C ARG A 145 13.06 6.90 7.76
N ALA A 146 13.09 5.78 7.06
CA ALA A 146 14.31 5.26 6.44
C ALA A 146 14.91 6.23 5.41
N SER A 147 14.06 6.95 4.68
CA SER A 147 14.49 7.93 3.68
C SER A 147 15.13 9.15 4.32
N ILE A 148 14.54 9.69 5.39
CA ILE A 148 15.11 10.84 6.11
C ILE A 148 16.45 10.46 6.73
N GLU A 149 16.56 9.27 7.33
CA GLU A 149 17.81 8.76 7.88
C GLU A 149 18.89 8.58 6.81
N LYS A 150 18.53 7.96 5.67
CA LYS A 150 19.46 7.70 4.57
C LYS A 150 19.93 8.97 3.85
N TYR A 151 19.03 9.92 3.60
CA TYR A 151 19.30 11.16 2.87
C TYR A 151 19.42 12.36 3.81
N LYS A 152 20.00 12.14 5.00
CA LYS A 152 20.16 13.16 6.05
C LYS A 152 20.67 14.49 5.50
N THR A 153 21.75 14.47 4.71
CA THR A 153 22.38 15.69 4.18
C THR A 153 21.40 16.50 3.32
N ASP A 154 20.74 15.83 2.37
CA ASP A 154 19.77 16.46 1.45
C ASP A 154 18.57 17.02 2.20
N VAL A 155 18.03 16.25 3.17
CA VAL A 155 16.90 16.71 4.01
C VAL A 155 17.30 17.92 4.86
N CYS A 156 18.50 17.92 5.44
CA CYS A 156 18.96 19.05 6.22
C CYS A 156 19.19 20.31 5.37
N GLN A 157 19.72 20.14 4.15
CA GLN A 157 19.85 21.23 3.18
C GLN A 157 18.49 21.78 2.76
N TRP A 158 17.51 20.91 2.54
CA TRP A 158 16.13 21.30 2.24
C TRP A 158 15.47 22.07 3.39
N LEU A 159 15.80 21.72 4.64
CA LEU A 159 15.39 22.46 5.84
C LEU A 159 16.22 23.74 6.08
N GLU A 160 17.10 24.10 5.13
CA GLU A 160 17.99 25.26 5.16
C GLU A 160 18.95 25.30 6.38
N ASP A 161 19.21 24.14 7.01
CA ASP A 161 20.00 23.96 8.24
C ASP A 161 19.85 25.04 9.33
N ASN A 162 18.72 25.77 9.35
CA ASN A 162 18.35 26.75 10.39
C ASN A 162 18.20 26.08 11.79
N ILE A 163 18.38 24.77 11.83
CA ILE A 163 18.14 23.88 12.94
C ILE A 163 19.45 23.36 13.56
N GLY A 164 20.59 23.45 12.87
CA GLY A 164 21.91 23.00 13.35
C GLY A 164 22.13 21.48 13.31
N ILE A 165 21.41 20.77 12.42
CA ILE A 165 21.39 19.30 12.36
C ILE A 165 22.73 18.74 11.84
N TRP A 166 23.44 19.53 11.03
CA TRP A 166 24.74 19.13 10.47
C TRP A 166 25.79 18.90 11.55
N ALA A 167 25.72 19.65 12.65
CA ALA A 167 26.74 19.63 13.70
C ALA A 167 26.44 18.65 14.84
N ASP A 168 25.19 18.18 14.99
CA ASP A 168 24.78 17.36 16.14
C ASP A 168 23.94 16.13 15.73
N GLU A 169 24.56 14.95 15.82
CA GLU A 169 23.89 13.67 15.56
C GLU A 169 22.78 13.37 16.60
N ARG A 170 22.91 13.86 17.83
CA ARG A 170 21.88 13.67 18.86
C ARG A 170 20.61 14.42 18.49
N LEU A 171 20.76 15.67 18.06
CA LEU A 171 19.64 16.48 17.58
C LEU A 171 18.92 15.84 16.38
N PHE A 172 19.65 15.19 15.48
CA PHE A 172 19.03 14.46 14.37
C PHE A 172 18.19 13.26 14.87
N LYS A 173 18.70 12.50 15.84
CA LYS A 173 17.95 11.39 16.46
C LYS A 173 16.71 11.89 17.21
N GLU A 174 16.80 13.04 17.89
CA GLU A 174 15.66 13.70 18.53
C GLU A 174 14.58 14.07 17.51
N ILE A 175 14.96 14.62 16.34
CA ILE A 175 14.03 14.94 15.25
C ILE A 175 13.31 13.69 14.73
N ILE A 176 14.05 12.60 14.47
CA ILE A 176 13.46 11.33 14.05
C ILE A 176 12.50 10.80 15.12
N TYR A 177 12.89 10.85 16.39
CA TYR A 177 12.06 10.41 17.51
C TYR A 177 10.78 11.25 17.66
N GLU A 178 10.86 12.57 17.51
CA GLU A 178 9.69 13.44 17.56
C GLU A 178 8.70 13.14 16.42
N MET A 179 9.21 12.86 15.21
CA MET A 179 8.38 12.58 14.04
C MET A 179 7.79 11.17 14.05
N PHE A 180 8.60 10.16 14.39
CA PHE A 180 8.25 8.75 14.17
C PHE A 180 8.18 7.91 15.45
N GLY A 181 8.78 8.36 16.55
CA GLY A 181 8.94 7.60 17.78
C GLY A 181 10.11 6.62 17.75
N ASP A 182 10.27 5.87 18.84
CA ASP A 182 11.38 4.93 19.01
C ASP A 182 11.20 3.63 18.19
N GLU A 183 12.32 2.96 17.94
CA GLU A 183 12.37 1.55 17.52
C GLU A 183 12.59 0.59 18.71
N ASN A 184 13.19 1.02 19.82
CA ASN A 184 13.57 0.15 20.94
C ASN A 184 13.32 0.81 22.30
N ASN A 185 12.70 0.09 23.25
CA ASN A 185 12.48 0.53 24.64
C ASN A 185 13.78 0.68 25.48
N GLU A 186 14.95 0.91 24.87
CA GLU A 186 16.26 0.97 25.53
C GLU A 186 16.86 2.38 25.58
N VAL A 187 16.05 3.43 25.63
CA VAL A 187 16.52 4.74 26.06
C VAL A 187 16.44 4.81 27.58
N ASN A 188 17.39 4.14 28.25
CA ASN A 188 17.71 4.36 29.66
C ASN A 188 18.55 5.63 29.81
N ASP A 189 17.95 6.78 29.51
CA ASP A 189 18.50 8.07 29.89
C ASP A 189 17.39 8.88 30.54
N ASP A 190 17.52 9.12 31.85
CA ASP A 190 16.60 9.87 32.73
C ASP A 190 16.30 11.31 32.25
N LYS A 191 16.83 11.74 31.11
CA LYS A 191 16.62 13.06 30.49
C LYS A 191 15.75 13.05 29.24
N MET A 192 15.34 11.90 28.70
CA MET A 192 14.31 11.81 27.65
C MET A 192 12.90 11.58 28.24
N GLN A 193 12.65 12.04 29.47
CA GLN A 193 11.35 11.97 30.14
C GLN A 193 10.25 12.86 29.53
N ASN A 194 10.52 13.58 28.44
CA ASN A 194 9.47 14.09 27.57
C ASN A 194 9.07 13.00 26.57
N ASN A 195 8.48 11.92 27.10
CA ASN A 195 7.83 10.89 26.30
C ASN A 195 6.85 11.61 25.35
N THR A 196 7.25 11.83 24.10
CA THR A 196 6.38 12.49 23.12
C THR A 196 5.23 11.53 22.89
N ASN A 197 4.08 11.86 23.49
CA ASN A 197 2.91 11.00 23.50
C ASN A 197 2.61 10.57 22.06
N VAL A 198 2.32 9.29 21.81
CA VAL A 198 1.98 8.80 20.46
C VAL A 198 0.84 9.62 19.86
N LEU A 199 -0.08 10.10 20.72
CA LEU A 199 -1.21 10.96 20.33
C LEU A 199 -0.79 12.35 19.84
N GLU A 200 0.43 12.76 20.13
CA GLU A 200 0.98 14.06 19.77
C GLU A 200 1.81 14.04 18.48
N ARG A 201 1.98 12.88 17.84
CA ARG A 201 2.68 12.74 16.56
C ARG A 201 1.70 12.80 15.39
N ASP A 202 2.25 13.08 14.20
CA ASP A 202 1.49 12.96 12.96
C ASP A 202 1.07 11.49 12.74
N VAL A 203 -0.12 11.26 12.17
CA VAL A 203 -0.62 9.92 11.86
C VAL A 203 -0.59 9.70 10.35
N PHE A 204 0.03 8.61 9.93
CA PHE A 204 0.14 8.19 8.54
C PHE A 204 -0.98 7.20 8.26
N LEU A 205 -1.96 7.60 7.46
CA LEU A 205 -3.07 6.74 7.08
C LEU A 205 -2.70 5.92 5.84
N ASP A 206 -3.49 4.90 5.58
CA ASP A 206 -3.38 4.08 4.38
C ASP A 206 -3.59 4.93 3.13
N ALA A 207 -2.73 4.74 2.12
CA ALA A 207 -3.00 5.30 0.80
C ALA A 207 -3.92 4.36 0.01
N ILE A 208 -4.98 4.92 -0.52
CA ILE A 208 -6.07 4.19 -1.18
C ILE A 208 -6.08 4.45 -2.68
N ILE A 209 -6.58 3.49 -3.46
CA ILE A 209 -6.89 3.71 -4.88
C ILE A 209 -8.14 4.57 -5.00
N ILE A 210 -8.07 5.60 -5.84
CA ILE A 210 -9.18 6.51 -6.10
C ILE A 210 -9.70 6.46 -7.52
N ASP A 211 -8.88 5.98 -8.46
CA ASP A 211 -9.23 5.89 -9.88
C ASP A 211 -8.36 4.85 -10.60
N GLY A 212 -8.91 4.20 -11.62
CA GLY A 212 -8.22 3.19 -12.42
C GLY A 212 -7.78 3.72 -13.79
N SER A 213 -6.84 3.03 -14.43
CA SER A 213 -6.50 3.27 -15.84
C SER A 213 -7.53 2.58 -16.72
N ASN A 214 -8.48 3.34 -17.26
CA ASN A 214 -9.69 2.80 -17.92
C ASN A 214 -10.40 1.78 -17.02
N ASP A 215 -10.62 2.16 -15.76
CA ASP A 215 -11.18 1.34 -14.68
C ASP A 215 -10.39 0.11 -14.27
N LYS A 216 -9.30 -0.24 -14.96
CA LYS A 216 -8.39 -1.32 -14.58
C LYS A 216 -7.33 -0.83 -13.61
N ILE A 217 -7.05 -1.64 -12.58
CA ILE A 217 -6.11 -1.29 -11.51
C ILE A 217 -4.90 -2.21 -11.40
N LEU A 218 -4.96 -3.41 -11.98
CA LEU A 218 -3.93 -4.43 -11.84
C LEU A 218 -3.25 -4.75 -13.18
N LYS A 219 -2.04 -5.27 -13.08
CA LYS A 219 -1.34 -5.94 -14.18
C LYS A 219 -0.55 -7.14 -13.66
N SER A 220 -0.35 -8.13 -14.52
CA SER A 220 0.64 -9.19 -14.29
C SER A 220 1.98 -8.73 -14.86
N ASP A 221 3.07 -9.05 -14.16
CA ASP A 221 4.44 -8.86 -14.63
C ASP A 221 5.31 -10.06 -14.23
N TYR A 222 6.57 -10.07 -14.64
CA TYR A 222 7.55 -11.10 -14.26
C TYR A 222 8.83 -10.48 -13.72
N ILE A 223 9.36 -11.07 -12.65
CA ILE A 223 10.74 -10.87 -12.23
C ILE A 223 11.53 -12.08 -12.72
N THR A 224 12.62 -11.83 -13.42
CA THR A 224 13.46 -12.87 -14.03
C THR A 224 14.85 -12.89 -13.38
N PRO A 225 15.01 -13.38 -12.14
CA PRO A 225 16.33 -13.54 -11.54
C PRO A 225 17.22 -14.47 -12.38
N HIS A 226 18.47 -14.07 -12.51
CA HIS A 226 19.53 -14.90 -13.09
C HIS A 226 20.38 -15.48 -11.95
N SER A 227 20.48 -16.81 -11.89
CA SER A 227 21.37 -17.47 -10.92
C SER A 227 22.85 -17.29 -11.27
N SER A 228 23.17 -17.04 -12.54
CA SER A 228 24.48 -16.59 -13.03
C SER A 228 24.32 -15.89 -14.39
N MET A 229 25.34 -15.14 -14.82
CA MET A 229 25.30 -14.27 -16.01
C MET A 229 24.86 -14.98 -17.32
N PHE A 230 25.10 -16.29 -17.44
CA PHE A 230 24.81 -17.08 -18.64
C PHE A 230 23.74 -18.15 -18.42
N LYS A 231 23.13 -18.23 -17.23
CA LYS A 231 22.02 -19.15 -16.98
C LYS A 231 20.70 -18.50 -17.37
N ASN A 232 19.82 -19.33 -17.94
CA ASN A 232 18.46 -18.91 -18.26
C ASN A 232 17.76 -18.36 -17.01
N PRO A 233 17.03 -17.25 -17.15
CA PRO A 233 16.29 -16.68 -16.03
C PRO A 233 15.20 -17.63 -15.56
N ILE A 234 14.82 -17.53 -14.28
CA ILE A 234 13.67 -18.23 -13.72
C ILE A 234 12.52 -17.23 -13.61
N PRO A 235 11.49 -17.28 -14.48
CA PRO A 235 10.39 -16.31 -14.42
C PRO A 235 9.56 -16.48 -13.14
N ILE A 236 9.42 -15.39 -12.39
CA ILE A 236 8.58 -15.31 -11.19
C ILE A 236 7.45 -14.35 -11.52
N ARG A 237 6.25 -14.88 -11.72
CA ARG A 237 5.07 -14.06 -12.01
C ARG A 237 4.64 -13.28 -10.75
N ILE A 238 4.49 -11.97 -10.90
CA ILE A 238 4.07 -11.05 -9.86
C ILE A 238 2.79 -10.30 -10.25
N LEU A 239 2.08 -9.83 -9.24
CA LEU A 239 0.98 -8.89 -9.39
C LEU A 239 1.48 -7.47 -9.08
N ALA A 240 1.03 -6.48 -9.85
CA ALA A 240 1.35 -5.08 -9.64
C ALA A 240 0.13 -4.19 -9.85
N ILE A 241 0.10 -3.03 -9.19
CA ILE A 241 -0.78 -1.93 -9.57
C ILE A 241 -0.28 -1.36 -10.91
N LYS A 242 -1.22 -1.17 -11.84
CA LYS A 242 -0.95 -0.68 -13.20
C LYS A 242 -0.51 0.79 -13.17
N PRO A 243 0.35 1.23 -14.12
CA PRO A 243 0.52 2.65 -14.39
C PRO A 243 -0.82 3.36 -14.64
N GLU A 244 -0.85 4.67 -14.42
CA GLU A 244 -2.02 5.55 -14.56
C GLU A 244 -3.10 5.39 -13.48
N VAL A 245 -2.99 4.38 -12.61
CA VAL A 245 -3.85 4.26 -11.42
C VAL A 245 -3.55 5.41 -10.47
N LYS A 246 -4.60 6.04 -9.95
CA LYS A 246 -4.48 7.16 -9.01
C LYS A 246 -4.65 6.67 -7.58
N LEU A 247 -3.79 7.18 -6.72
CA LEU A 247 -3.73 6.94 -5.29
C LEU A 247 -3.97 8.25 -4.55
N GLU A 248 -4.54 8.18 -3.36
CA GLU A 248 -4.66 9.32 -2.46
C GLU A 248 -4.01 9.01 -1.12
N PHE A 249 -3.06 9.86 -0.75
CA PHE A 249 -2.33 9.79 0.51
C PHE A 249 -2.97 10.71 1.53
N HIS A 250 -3.06 10.26 2.77
CA HIS A 250 -3.66 11.02 3.86
C HIS A 250 -2.78 11.01 5.11
N PHE A 251 -2.64 12.18 5.73
CA PHE A 251 -1.86 12.41 6.93
C PHE A 251 -2.69 13.24 7.91
N LEU A 252 -2.82 12.77 9.15
CA LEU A 252 -3.36 13.59 10.22
C LEU A 252 -2.19 14.36 10.85
N LEU A 253 -2.00 15.59 10.37
CA LEU A 253 -0.89 16.44 10.79
C LEU A 253 -1.29 17.23 12.04
N ARG A 254 -0.40 17.27 13.03
CA ARG A 254 -0.64 18.01 14.27
C ARG A 254 -0.33 19.49 14.09
N GLU A 255 -1.17 20.38 14.65
CA GLU A 255 -0.94 21.83 14.59
C GLU A 255 0.36 22.28 15.25
N LYS A 256 0.78 21.58 16.31
CA LYS A 256 2.00 21.94 17.02
C LYS A 256 3.24 21.78 16.14
N ILE A 257 4.28 22.50 16.52
CA ILE A 257 5.62 22.31 15.96
C ILE A 257 6.13 20.93 16.40
N ILE A 258 6.61 20.14 15.44
CA ILE A 258 7.21 18.81 15.63
C ILE A 258 8.50 18.80 14.83
N ALA A 259 9.60 18.34 15.42
CA ALA A 259 10.92 18.34 14.81
C ALA A 259 11.31 19.71 14.23
N LYS A 260 10.96 20.77 14.98
CA LYS A 260 11.17 22.18 14.59
C LYS A 260 10.48 22.59 13.27
N MET A 261 9.57 21.78 12.76
CA MET A 261 8.78 22.04 11.56
C MET A 261 7.31 22.28 11.91
N ASN A 262 6.69 23.23 11.23
CA ASN A 262 5.23 23.38 11.23
C ASN A 262 4.56 22.30 10.36
N ARG A 263 3.24 22.17 10.45
CA ARG A 263 2.47 21.14 9.71
C ARG A 263 2.68 21.19 8.19
N GLU A 264 2.85 22.38 7.60
CA GLU A 264 3.03 22.58 6.16
C GLU A 264 4.40 22.12 5.68
N GLN A 265 5.45 22.42 6.46
CA GLN A 265 6.81 21.95 6.20
C GLN A 265 6.88 20.43 6.26
N ARG A 266 6.28 19.82 7.29
CA ARG A 266 6.23 18.35 7.42
C ARG A 266 5.47 17.71 6.27
N PHE A 267 4.32 18.28 5.90
CA PHE A 267 3.56 17.80 4.74
C PHE A 267 4.38 17.85 3.44
N LYS A 268 5.06 18.98 3.18
CA LYS A 268 5.92 19.13 1.99
C LYS A 268 7.06 18.11 1.99
N LEU A 269 7.69 17.88 3.15
CA LEU A 269 8.74 16.86 3.30
C LEU A 269 8.20 15.45 2.98
N TYR A 270 7.09 15.05 3.60
CA TYR A 270 6.50 13.73 3.38
C TYR A 270 6.11 13.51 1.91
N LYS A 271 5.40 14.49 1.34
CA LYS A 271 4.98 14.46 -0.06
C LYS A 271 6.18 14.40 -1.01
N GLY A 272 7.18 15.27 -0.80
CA GLY A 272 8.39 15.32 -1.63
C GLY A 272 9.13 13.99 -1.64
N LEU A 273 9.40 13.43 -0.45
CA LEU A 273 10.08 12.13 -0.34
C LEU A 273 9.30 10.99 -1.02
N ILE A 274 7.97 10.96 -0.88
CA ILE A 274 7.13 9.94 -1.56
C ILE A 274 7.23 10.07 -3.08
N LEU A 275 7.19 11.29 -3.62
CA LEU A 275 7.23 11.53 -5.06
C LEU A 275 8.64 11.29 -5.66
N ASP A 276 9.69 11.69 -4.94
CA ASP A 276 11.07 11.62 -5.43
C ASP A 276 11.66 10.21 -5.33
N LEU A 277 11.37 9.48 -4.25
CA LEU A 277 11.97 8.16 -3.98
C LEU A 277 11.06 6.99 -4.39
N GLY A 278 9.77 7.25 -4.53
CA GLY A 278 8.76 6.22 -4.74
C GLY A 278 8.46 5.39 -3.48
N ILE A 279 7.52 4.45 -3.62
CA ILE A 279 7.03 3.64 -2.51
C ILE A 279 6.76 2.20 -2.92
N GLY A 280 6.78 1.27 -1.96
CA GLY A 280 6.57 -0.16 -2.22
C GLY A 280 7.88 -0.89 -2.50
N ALA A 281 7.78 -2.05 -3.15
CA ALA A 281 8.93 -2.91 -3.40
C ALA A 281 9.61 -2.60 -4.74
N LYS A 282 10.93 -2.90 -4.81
CA LYS A 282 11.74 -2.81 -6.03
C LYS A 282 11.85 -1.39 -6.63
N THR A 283 11.88 -0.36 -5.77
CA THR A 283 12.06 1.04 -6.19
C THR A 283 13.34 1.29 -6.97
N ASN A 284 14.44 0.60 -6.63
CA ASN A 284 15.70 0.68 -7.37
C ASN A 284 15.62 0.22 -8.85
N THR A 285 14.59 -0.53 -9.23
CA THR A 285 14.35 -0.94 -10.63
C THR A 285 13.20 -0.16 -11.28
N GLY A 286 12.80 0.97 -10.68
CA GLY A 286 11.78 1.89 -11.20
C GLY A 286 10.36 1.65 -10.70
N TYR A 287 10.04 0.51 -10.07
CA TYR A 287 8.70 0.27 -9.52
C TYR A 287 8.38 1.28 -8.41
N GLY A 288 7.10 1.60 -8.24
CA GLY A 288 6.67 2.47 -7.15
C GLY A 288 6.93 3.96 -7.37
N SER A 289 7.42 4.35 -8.54
CA SER A 289 7.51 5.76 -8.95
C SER A 289 6.11 6.37 -9.10
N LEU A 290 5.95 7.59 -8.60
CA LEU A 290 4.68 8.31 -8.55
C LEU A 290 4.82 9.69 -9.19
N LYS A 291 3.73 10.20 -9.77
CA LYS A 291 3.63 11.59 -10.26
C LYS A 291 2.42 12.25 -9.64
N GLU A 292 2.56 13.45 -9.12
CA GLU A 292 1.41 14.19 -8.60
C GLU A 292 0.35 14.44 -9.69
N VAL A 293 -0.93 14.42 -9.28
CA VAL A 293 -2.11 14.66 -10.12
C VAL A 293 -2.66 16.05 -9.87
#